data_AF-A0A3N9MP69-F1
#
_entry.id   AF-A0A3N9MP69-F1
#
_cell.length_a   1.000
_cell.length_b   1.000
_cell.length_c   1.000
_cell.angle_alpha   90.00
_cell.angle_beta   90.00
_cell.angle_gamma   90.00
#
_symmetry.space_group_name_H-M   'P 1'
#
loop_
_entity.id
_entity.type
_entity.pdbx_description
1 polymer ?
#
loop_
_entity_poly.entity_id
_entity_poly.type
_entity_poly.pdbx_seq_one_letter_code
_entity_poly.pdbx_strand_id
1 'polypeptide(L)' 'MFKKISKFFAEVKQEFAKVSWPTRNELKGTTIVVMVLTALLALYIFGIDKILQMVLNIIF' A
#
# COMPACT_ATOMS: atom_id res chain seq x y z
N MET A 1 -1.76 11.20 39.80
CA MET A 1 -2.23 10.79 38.45
C MET A 1 -1.37 11.36 37.32
N PHE A 2 -1.14 12.68 37.27
CA PHE A 2 -0.35 13.36 36.23
C PHE A 2 1.08 12.83 36.00
N LYS A 3 1.79 12.39 37.05
CA LYS A 3 3.12 11.74 36.93
C LYS A 3 3.11 10.43 36.12
N LYS A 4 2.03 9.64 36.19
CA LYS A 4 1.92 8.38 35.42
C LYS A 4 1.77 8.65 33.92
N ILE A 5 0.96 9.64 33.57
CA ILE A 5 0.71 10.04 32.17
C ILE A 5 1.99 10.61 31.54
N SER A 6 2.70 11.50 32.24
CA SER A 6 3.97 12.04 31.76
C SER A 6 5.03 10.94 31.53
N LYS A 7 5.10 9.95 32.42
CA LYS A 7 5.99 8.79 32.27
C LYS A 7 5.60 7.92 31.07
N PHE A 8 4.30 7.70 30.85
CA PHE A 8 3.78 6.97 29.70
C PHE A 8 4.17 7.63 28.36
N PHE A 9 4.07 8.96 28.26
CA PHE A 9 4.52 9.69 27.07
C PHE A 9 6.04 9.60 26.86
N ALA A 10 6.83 9.60 27.93
CA ALA A 10 8.27 9.42 27.85
C ALA A 10 8.64 8.02 27.36
N GLU A 11 7.96 6.98 27.86
CA GLU A 11 8.11 5.59 27.44
C GLU A 11 7.69 5.39 25.97
N VAL A 12 6.53 5.95 25.55
CA VAL A 12 6.07 5.91 24.15
C VAL A 12 7.07 6.61 23.22
N LYS A 13 7.61 7.78 23.59
CA LYS A 13 8.65 8.44 22.79
C LYS A 13 9.91 7.57 22.65
N GLN A 14 10.26 6.83 23.70
CA GLN A 14 11.42 5.93 23.71
C GLN A 14 11.20 4.70 22.82
N GLU A 15 9.97 4.15 22.78
CA GLU A 15 9.59 3.08 21.85
C GLU A 15 9.50 3.58 20.40
N PHE A 16 8.97 4.79 20.18
CA PHE A 16 8.96 5.42 18.85
C PHE A 16 10.38 5.65 18.30
N ALA A 17 11.38 5.86 19.16
CA ALA A 17 12.78 5.97 18.74
C ALA A 17 13.37 4.63 18.28
N LYS A 18 12.77 3.50 18.68
CA LYS A 18 13.15 2.16 18.19
C LYS A 18 12.46 1.81 16.86
N VAL A 19 11.55 2.64 16.37
CA VAL A 19 10.91 2.44 15.06
C VAL A 19 11.97 2.68 13.99
N SER A 20 12.43 1.59 13.40
CA SER A 20 13.30 1.57 12.24
C SER A 20 12.52 2.03 11.01
N TRP A 21 12.53 3.33 10.75
CA TRP A 21 11.95 3.88 9.53
C TRP A 21 12.73 3.40 8.31
N PRO A 22 12.04 2.91 7.27
CA PRO A 22 12.68 2.49 6.04
C PRO A 22 13.40 3.66 5.38
N THR A 23 14.53 3.36 4.73
CA THR A 23 15.27 4.38 4.00
C THR A 23 14.49 4.84 2.76
N ARG A 24 14.73 6.06 2.28
CA ARG A 24 14.05 6.60 1.08
C ARG A 24 14.20 5.70 -0.15
N ASN A 25 15.26 4.89 -0.20
CA ASN A 25 15.52 3.96 -1.30
C ASN A 25 14.64 2.72 -1.21
N GLU A 26 14.45 2.16 -0.02
CA GLU A 26 13.53 1.03 0.21
C GLU A 26 12.08 1.45 -0.07
N LEU A 27 11.69 2.66 0.33
CA LEU A 27 10.36 3.20 0.06
C LEU A 27 10.08 3.32 -1.45
N LYS A 28 11.07 3.77 -2.21
CA LYS A 28 10.97 3.86 -3.67
C LYS A 28 10.91 2.47 -4.30
N GLY A 29 11.75 1.54 -3.83
CA GLY A 29 11.76 0.16 -4.32
C GLY A 29 10.41 -0.53 -4.16
N THR A 30 9.81 -0.45 -2.97
CA THR A 30 8.49 -1.05 -2.70
C THR A 30 7.38 -0.35 -3.50
N THR A 31 7.43 0.98 -3.64
CA THR A 31 6.45 1.74 -4.42
C THR A 31 6.49 1.38 -5.91
N ILE A 32 7.67 1.22 -6.50
CA ILE A 32 7.83 0.84 -7.91
C ILE A 32 7.27 -0.56 -8.16
N VAL A 33 7.56 -1.51 -7.27
CA VAL A 33 7.02 -2.88 -7.38
C VAL A 33 5.50 -2.88 -7.35
N VAL A 34 4.90 -2.14 -6.41
CA VAL A 34 3.43 -2.03 -6.32
C VAL A 34 2.86 -1.36 -7.56
N MET A 35 3.47 -0.30 -8.07
CA MET A 35 3.03 0.41 -9.27
C MET A 35 3.04 -0.48 -10.52
N VAL A 36 4.06 -1.33 -10.67
CA VAL A 36 4.13 -2.30 -11.78
C VAL A 36 3.05 -3.37 -11.62
N LEU A 37 2.88 -3.91 -10.41
CA LEU A 37 1.88 -4.94 -10.13
C LEU A 37 0.46 -4.43 -10.41
N THR A 38 0.13 -3.22 -9.95
CA THR A 38 -1.19 -2.63 -10.19
C THR A 38 -1.42 -2.30 -11.66
N ALA A 39 -0.39 -1.84 -12.39
CA ALA A 39 -0.49 -1.61 -13.83
C ALA A 39 -0.76 -2.91 -14.61
N LEU A 40 -0.09 -4.01 -14.23
CA LEU A 40 -0.34 -5.33 -14.83
C LEU A 40 -1.77 -5.83 -14.55
N LEU A 41 -2.24 -5.70 -13.31
CA LEU A 41 -3.60 -6.06 -12.95
C LEU A 41 -4.65 -5.21 -13.70
N ALA A 42 -4.40 -3.91 -13.85
CA ALA A 42 -5.28 -3.02 -14.60
C ALA A 42 -5.38 -3.44 -16.07
N LEU A 43 -4.26 -3.78 -16.71
CA LEU A 43 -4.25 -4.30 -18.09
C LEU A 43 -4.99 -5.63 -18.21
N TYR A 44 -4.83 -6.52 -17.24
CA TYR A 44 -5.52 -7.80 -17.22
C TYR A 44 -7.04 -7.64 -17.15
N ILE A 45 -7.52 -6.82 -16.20
CA ILE A 45 -8.95 -6.52 -16.05
C ILE A 45 -9.49 -5.86 -17.31
N PHE A 46 -8.77 -4.87 -17.87
CA PHE A 46 -9.15 -4.22 -19.11
C PHE A 46 -9.31 -5.21 -20.28
N GLY A 47 -8.41 -6.18 -20.39
CA GLY A 47 -8.50 -7.25 -21.40
C GLY A 47 -9.76 -8.10 -21.23
N ILE A 48 -10.05 -8.52 -19.99
CA ILE A 48 -11.27 -9.28 -19.67
C ILE A 48 -12.52 -8.47 -19.99
N ASP A 49 -12.57 -7.20 -19.57
CA ASP A 49 -13.73 -6.33 -19.80
C ASP A 49 -14.02 -6.19 -21.31
N LYS A 50 -12.97 -6.09 -22.14
CA LYS A 50 -13.11 -6.05 -23.60
C LYS A 50 -13.65 -7.36 -24.18
N ILE A 51 -13.17 -8.49 -23.69
CA ILE A 51 -13.65 -9.81 -24.12
C ILE A 51 -15.12 -9.98 -23.72
N LEU A 52 -15.47 -9.66 -22.47
CA LEU A 52 -16.84 -9.73 -21.98
C LEU A 52 -17.77 -8.80 -22.78
N GLN A 53 -17.36 -7.57 -23.07
CA GLN A 53 -18.13 -6.64 -23.92
C GLN A 53 -18.36 -7.21 -25.32
N MET A 54 -17.34 -7.80 -25.95
CA MET A 54 -17.46 -8.41 -27.27
C MET A 54 -18.43 -9.60 -27.25
N VAL A 55 -18.33 -10.47 -26.25
CA VAL A 55 -19.21 -11.62 -26.09
C VAL A 55 -20.66 -11.19 -25.86
N LEU A 56 -20.89 -10.21 -24.99
CA LEU A 56 -22.24 -9.69 -24.73
C LEU A 56 -22.87 -9.06 -25.97
N ASN A 57 -22.10 -8.32 -26.77
CA ASN A 57 -22.57 -7.69 -28.01
C ASN A 57 -22.82 -8.69 -29.16
N ILE A 58 -22.30 -9.92 -29.05
CA ILE A 58 -22.62 -10.99 -30.00
C ILE A 58 -23.90 -11.74 -29.58
N ILE A 59 -24.15 -11.82 -28.28
CA ILE A 59 -25.28 -12.59 -27.72
C ILE A 59 -26.58 -11.76 -27.67
N PHE A 60 -26.49 -10.46 -27.40
CA PHE A 60 -27.62 -9.50 -27.42
C PHE A 60 -27.62 -8.68 -28.71
#